data_AF-A0A1F3B994-F1
#
_entry.id   AF-A0A1F3B994-F1
#
_cell.length_a   1.000
_cell.length_b   1.000
_cell.length_c   1.000
_cell.angle_alpha   90.00
_cell.angle_beta   90.00
_cell.angle_gamma   90.00
#
_symmetry.space_group_name_H-M   'P 1'
#
loop_
_entity.id
_entity.type
_entity.pdbx_description
1 polymer ?
#
loop_
_entity_poly.entity_id
_entity_poly.type
_entity_poly.pdbx_seq_one_letter_code
_entity_poly.pdbx_strand_id
1 'polypeptide(L)'
;MTKKRIVVFAVLLLVVLTAWAPWLTDDFAISRVVEKLGGQGHPYNYLGEVMPLGDVPKSVIRVPFGALVYFPSEAVYFVTLFGLVL
;
A
#
# COMPACT_ATOMS: atom_id res chain seq x y z
N MET A 1 -32.39 -10.71 -18.69
CA MET A 1 -31.29 -9.74 -18.86
C MET A 1 -30.65 -9.94 -20.23
N THR A 2 -30.43 -8.89 -21.01
CA THR A 2 -29.69 -8.96 -22.29
C THR A 2 -28.22 -9.33 -22.05
N LYS A 3 -27.57 -10.11 -22.93
CA LYS A 3 -26.16 -10.53 -22.78
C LYS A 3 -25.21 -9.38 -22.43
N LYS A 4 -25.42 -8.19 -23.04
CA LYS A 4 -24.66 -6.96 -22.73
C LYS A 4 -24.76 -6.52 -21.25
N ARG A 5 -25.94 -6.64 -20.64
CA ARG A 5 -26.14 -6.27 -19.22
C ARG A 5 -25.41 -7.22 -18.27
N ILE A 6 -25.37 -8.51 -18.61
CA ILE A 6 -24.65 -9.53 -17.81
C ILE A 6 -23.14 -9.25 -17.83
N VAL A 7 -22.58 -8.93 -19.00
CA VAL A 7 -21.16 -8.59 -19.13
C VAL A 7 -20.81 -7.35 -18.32
N VAL A 8 -21.61 -6.28 -18.42
CA VAL A 8 -21.39 -5.05 -17.64
C VAL A 8 -21.44 -5.34 -16.14
N PHE A 9 -22.40 -6.14 -15.69
CA PHE A 9 -22.53 -6.51 -14.29
C PHE A 9 -21.34 -7.35 -13.79
N ALA A 10 -20.88 -8.30 -14.61
CA ALA A 10 -19.72 -9.12 -14.30
C ALA A 10 -18.43 -8.29 -14.18
N VAL A 11 -18.23 -7.32 -15.08
CA VAL A 11 -17.07 -6.41 -15.02
C VAL A 11 -17.11 -5.55 -13.76
N LEU A 12 -18.26 -4.95 -13.43
CA LEU A 12 -18.42 -4.17 -12.19
C LEU A 12 -18.15 -5.00 -10.94
N LEU A 13 -18.66 -6.23 -10.89
CA LEU A 13 -18.42 -7.14 -9.77
C LEU A 13 -16.91 -7.44 -9.62
N LEU A 14 -16.21 -7.67 -10.74
CA LEU A 14 -14.78 -7.95 -10.74
C LEU A 14 -13.97 -6.73 -10.26
N VAL A 15 -14.37 -5.51 -10.63
CA VAL A 15 -13.75 -4.28 -10.13
C VAL A 15 -13.96 -4.13 -8.62
N VAL A 16 -15.14 -4.42 -8.10
CA VAL A 16 -15.42 -4.35 -6.66
C VAL A 16 -14.61 -5.38 -5.87
N LEU A 17 -14.50 -6.61 -6.38
CA LEU A 17 -13.73 -7.68 -5.76
C LEU A 17 -12.22 -7.39 -5.75
N THR A 18 -11.72 -6.73 -6.80
CA THR A 18 -10.30 -6.36 -6.92
C THR A 18 -9.97 -5.03 -6.25
N ALA A 19 -10.96 -4.19 -5.96
CA ALA A 19 -10.76 -2.89 -5.32
C ALA A 19 -10.09 -3.01 -3.95
N TRP A 20 -10.39 -4.03 -3.16
CA TRP A 20 -9.76 -4.22 -1.84
C TRP A 20 -8.49 -5.08 -1.87
N ALA A 21 -8.08 -5.52 -3.07
CA ALA A 21 -6.83 -6.22 -3.37
C ALA A 21 -6.35 -7.11 -2.21
N PRO A 22 -7.02 -8.25 -1.92
CA PRO A 22 -6.76 -9.03 -0.71
C PRO A 22 -5.30 -9.54 -0.59
N TRP A 23 -4.57 -9.60 -1.70
CA TRP A 23 -3.15 -9.93 -1.75
C TRP A 23 -2.22 -8.81 -1.28
N LEU A 24 -2.70 -7.56 -1.20
CA LEU A 24 -1.95 -6.41 -0.69
C LEU A 24 -1.98 -6.44 0.84
N THR A 25 -1.08 -7.21 1.45
CA THR A 25 -0.91 -7.25 2.90
C THR A 25 -0.21 -6.01 3.41
N ASP A 26 -0.38 -5.74 4.70
CA ASP A 26 0.22 -4.57 5.35
C ASP A 26 1.75 -4.69 5.34
N ASP A 27 2.28 -5.89 5.58
CA ASP A 27 3.71 -6.20 5.46
C ASP A 27 4.24 -6.02 4.03
N PHE A 28 3.45 -6.41 3.03
CA PHE A 28 3.83 -6.19 1.63
C PHE A 28 3.88 -4.69 1.32
N ALA A 29 2.88 -3.92 1.74
CA ALA A 29 2.87 -2.47 1.54
C ALA A 29 4.07 -1.80 2.22
N ILE A 30 4.34 -2.14 3.47
CA ILE A 30 5.49 -1.64 4.23
C ILE A 30 6.80 -2.00 3.52
N SER A 31 6.98 -3.26 3.13
CA SER A 31 8.22 -3.71 2.49
C SER A 31 8.53 -2.95 1.20
N ARG A 32 7.52 -2.64 0.38
CA ARG A 32 7.67 -1.85 -0.85
C ARG A 32 8.12 -0.42 -0.57
N VAL A 33 7.58 0.20 0.47
CA VAL A 33 7.99 1.55 0.86
C VAL A 33 9.40 1.56 1.44
N VAL A 34 9.72 0.58 2.30
CA VAL A 34 11.07 0.42 2.86
C VAL A 34 12.10 0.19 1.74
N GLU A 35 11.77 -0.63 0.74
CA GLU A 35 12.61 -0.85 -0.44
C GLU A 35 12.82 0.45 -1.24
N LYS A 36 11.76 1.23 -1.48
CA LYS A 36 11.87 2.55 -2.15
C LYS A 36 12.75 3.54 -1.39
N LEU A 37 12.77 3.44 -0.07
CA LEU A 37 13.54 4.33 0.83
C LEU A 37 14.98 3.87 1.07
N GLY A 38 15.45 2.81 0.40
CA GLY A 38 16.85 2.34 0.49
C GLY A 38 17.05 1.09 1.34
N GLY A 39 15.98 0.46 1.82
CA GLY A 39 16.00 -0.83 2.49
C GLY A 39 15.95 -0.77 4.03
N GLN A 40 15.84 -1.94 4.65
CA GLN A 40 15.62 -2.10 6.10
C GLN A 40 16.71 -1.46 6.97
N GLY A 41 17.97 -1.53 6.52
CA GLY A 41 19.12 -1.00 7.25
C GLY A 41 19.45 0.46 6.93
N HIS A 42 18.64 1.14 6.09
CA HIS A 42 18.90 2.53 5.76
C HIS A 42 18.72 3.40 7.02
N PRO A 43 19.68 4.28 7.36
CA PRO A 43 19.52 5.18 8.48
C PRO A 43 18.36 6.14 8.19
N TYR A 44 17.47 6.29 9.16
CA TYR A 44 16.32 7.18 9.07
C TYR A 44 16.23 8.05 10.32
N ASN A 45 16.03 9.35 10.13
CA ASN A 45 15.87 10.29 11.23
C ASN A 45 14.39 10.30 11.63
N TYR A 46 14.08 9.64 12.74
CA TYR A 46 12.75 9.59 13.31
C TYR A 46 12.69 10.48 14.56
N LEU A 47 11.94 11.58 14.49
CA LEU A 47 11.76 12.52 15.61
C LEU A 47 13.07 13.04 16.23
N GLY A 48 14.16 13.12 15.46
CA GLY A 48 15.47 13.55 15.94
C GLY A 48 16.40 12.42 16.38
N GLU A 49 15.93 11.17 16.35
CA GLU A 49 16.73 9.97 16.61
C GLU A 49 17.01 9.21 15.31
N VAL A 50 18.29 8.91 15.05
CA VAL A 50 18.68 8.11 13.88
C VAL A 50 18.59 6.63 14.23
N MET A 51 17.67 5.93 13.56
CA MET A 51 17.46 4.49 13.73
C MET A 51 17.32 3.79 12.37
N PRO A 52 17.45 2.45 12.31
CA PRO A 52 17.19 1.70 11.09
C PRO A 52 15.76 1.90 10.62
N LEU A 53 15.55 2.09 9.32
CA LEU A 53 14.22 2.28 8.73
C LEU A 53 13.24 1.12 9.06
N GLY A 54 13.78 -0.09 9.24
CA GLY A 54 13.02 -1.25 9.71
C GLY A 54 12.34 -1.03 11.08
N ASP A 55 13.00 -0.33 11.99
CA ASP A 55 12.58 -0.15 13.39
C ASP A 55 11.63 1.04 13.59
N VAL A 56 11.55 1.94 12.60
CA VAL A 56 10.63 3.08 12.63
C VAL A 56 9.18 2.55 12.75
N PRO A 57 8.35 3.04 13.67
CA PRO A 57 6.96 2.64 13.76
C PRO A 57 6.20 3.05 12.49
N LYS A 58 5.35 2.17 11.95
CA LYS A 58 4.60 2.39 10.69
C LYS A 58 3.14 2.02 10.91
N SER A 59 2.22 2.71 10.25
CA SER A 59 0.80 2.32 10.23
C SER A 59 0.28 2.26 8.80
N VAL A 60 -0.59 1.28 8.54
CA VAL A 60 -1.18 1.07 7.21
C VAL A 60 -2.68 1.32 7.25
N ILE A 61 -3.18 2.12 6.31
CA ILE A 61 -4.61 2.30 6.08
C ILE A 61 -4.94 1.72 4.70
N ARG A 62 -5.79 0.70 4.66
CA ARG A 62 -6.26 0.13 3.38
C ARG A 62 -7.31 1.03 2.74
N VAL A 63 -7.18 1.22 1.44
CA VAL A 63 -8.11 2.00 0.63
C VAL A 63 -8.42 1.24 -0.67
N PRO A 64 -9.48 1.61 -1.41
CA PRO A 64 -9.68 1.05 -2.73
C PRO A 64 -8.43 1.22 -3.61
N PHE A 65 -8.02 0.14 -4.26
CA PHE A 65 -6.91 0.02 -5.19
C PHE A 65 -5.51 0.18 -4.58
N GLY A 66 -5.38 0.15 -3.25
CA GLY A 66 -4.08 0.28 -2.60
C GLY A 66 -4.08 0.35 -1.07
N ALA A 67 -2.96 0.81 -0.53
CA ALA A 67 -2.77 1.04 0.90
C ALA A 67 -1.93 2.30 1.12
N LEU A 68 -2.30 3.09 2.12
CA LEU A 68 -1.52 4.22 2.59
C LEU A 68 -0.62 3.76 3.72
N VAL A 69 0.69 3.94 3.58
CA VAL A 69 1.69 3.65 4.60
C VAL A 69 2.16 4.95 5.20
N TYR A 70 1.90 5.12 6.49
CA TYR A 70 2.27 6.31 7.25
C TYR A 70 3.58 6.06 7.98
N PHE A 71 4.53 6.94 7.72
CA PHE A 71 5.72 7.10 8.54
C PHE A 71 5.48 8.30 9.45
N PRO A 72 5.45 8.09 10.78
CA PRO A 72 5.32 9.18 11.72
C PRO A 72 6.48 10.16 11.49
N SER A 73 6.16 11.45 11.60
CA SER A 73 7.00 12.65 11.38
C SER A 73 7.17 13.23 9.97
N GLU A 74 7.06 12.51 8.85
CA GLU A 74 7.42 13.16 7.55
C GLU A 74 6.64 12.76 6.28
N ALA A 75 6.10 11.54 6.13
CA ALA A 75 5.55 11.14 4.82
C ALA A 75 4.45 10.06 4.87
N VAL A 76 3.51 10.18 3.93
CA VAL A 76 2.52 9.15 3.61
C VAL A 76 2.82 8.65 2.20
N TYR A 77 2.98 7.34 2.06
CA TYR A 77 3.21 6.69 0.77
C TYR A 77 1.98 5.92 0.34
N PHE A 78 1.63 6.02 -0.95
CA PHE A 78 0.53 5.22 -1.50
C PHE A 78 1.08 4.02 -2.26
N VAL A 79 0.78 2.83 -1.76
CA VAL A 79 1.11 1.57 -2.41
C VAL A 79 -0.10 1.08 -3.20
N THR A 80 0.03 1.06 -4.52
CA THR A 80 -1.02 0.56 -5.43
C THR A 80 -1.22 -0.96 -5.26
N LEU A 81 -2.36 -1.48 -5.73
CA LEU A 81 -2.64 -2.93 -5.75
C LEU A 81 -1.63 -3.77 -6.57
N PHE A 82 -0.79 -3.12 -7.39
CA PHE A 82 0.29 -3.74 -8.15
C PHE A 82 1.66 -3.63 -7.46
N GLY A 83 1.72 -3.02 -6.27
CA GLY A 83 2.96 -2.85 -5.50
C GLY A 83 3.82 -1.65 -5.91
N LEU A 84 3.36 -0.80 -6.82
CA LEU A 84 4.01 0.49 -7.10
C LEU A 84 3.78 1.45 -5.93
N VAL A 85 4.83 2.17 -5.54
CA VAL A 85 4.79 3.16 -4.47
C VAL A 85 4.82 4.57 -5.07
N LEU A 86 3.77 5.34 -4.83
CA LEU A 86 3.66 6.76 -5.14
C LEU A 86 4.07 7.57 -3.90
#